data_AF-A0A5K1F640-F1
#
_entry.id   AF-A0A5K1F640-F1
#
_cell.length_a   1.000
_cell.length_b   1.000
_cell.length_c   1.000
_cell.angle_alpha   90.00
_cell.angle_beta   90.00
_cell.angle_gamma   90.00
#
_symmetry.space_group_name_H-M   'P 1'
#
loop_
_entity.id
_entity.type
_entity.pdbx_description
1 polymer ?
#
loop_
_entity_poly.entity_id
_entity_poly.type
_entity_poly.pdbx_seq_one_letter_code
_entity_poly.pdbx_strand_id
1 'polypeptide(L)' 'VSISADGLPFNVDATIDSTNVSSSLFYVYFGEYPVSPSLKKSVAS' A
#
# COMPACT_ATOMS: atom_id res chain seq x y z
N VAL A 1 -3.70 4.63 1.90
CA VAL A 1 -3.22 4.37 3.28
C VAL A 1 -2.02 5.26 3.49
N SER A 2 -2.10 6.22 4.40
CA SER A 2 -0.98 7.10 4.76
C SER A 2 -0.75 6.95 6.26
N ILE A 3 0.50 6.72 6.66
CA ILE A 3 0.88 6.61 8.06
C ILE A 3 2.23 7.30 8.22
N SER A 4 2.24 8.41 8.94
CA SER A 4 3.44 8.97 9.57
C SER A 4 3.18 9.11 11.08
N ALA A 5 4.24 9.03 11.87
CA ALA A 5 4.15 8.99 13.33
C ALA A 5 3.60 10.29 13.97
N ASP A 6 3.60 11.41 13.23
CA ASP A 6 3.17 12.74 13.72
C ASP A 6 2.08 13.42 12.85
N GLY A 7 1.75 12.87 11.67
CA GLY A 7 1.05 13.61 10.62
C GLY A 7 0.26 12.69 9.68
N LEU A 8 -0.94 12.32 10.11
CA LEU A 8 -1.92 11.71 9.22
C LEU A 8 -2.49 12.78 8.29
N PRO A 9 -2.51 12.55 6.96
CA PRO A 9 -3.15 13.49 6.05
C PRO A 9 -4.64 13.60 6.37
N PHE A 10 -5.11 14.83 6.50
CA PHE A 10 -6.51 15.16 6.79
C PHE A 10 -7.34 15.31 5.52
N ASN A 11 -6.67 15.48 4.37
CA ASN A 11 -7.29 15.69 3.06
C ASN A 11 -6.76 14.67 2.06
N VAL A 12 -7.56 14.42 1.01
CA VAL A 12 -7.17 13.60 -0.13
C VAL A 12 -6.60 14.52 -1.21
N ASP A 13 -5.32 14.38 -1.50
CA ASP A 13 -4.64 15.23 -2.49
C ASP A 13 -5.02 14.86 -3.93
N ALA A 14 -5.30 13.59 -4.20
CA ALA A 14 -5.69 13.09 -5.52
C ALA A 14 -6.51 11.80 -5.43
N THR A 15 -7.42 11.63 -6.41
CA THR A 15 -8.12 10.36 -6.65
C THR A 15 -7.63 9.77 -7.96
N ILE A 16 -7.14 8.53 -7.91
CA ILE A 16 -6.73 7.76 -9.09
C ILE A 16 -7.77 6.67 -9.32
N ASP A 17 -8.50 6.77 -10.43
CA ASP A 17 -9.51 5.79 -10.83
C ASP A 17 -8.95 4.84 -11.90
N SER A 18 -8.23 3.82 -11.45
CA SER A 18 -7.71 2.77 -12.31
C SER A 18 -7.44 1.50 -11.52
N THR A 19 -8.24 0.46 -11.78
CA THR A 19 -8.09 -0.85 -11.14
C THR A 19 -6.70 -1.44 -11.38
N ASN A 20 -6.11 -1.21 -12.55
CA ASN A 20 -4.77 -1.71 -12.87
C ASN A 20 -3.69 -1.06 -12.00
N VAL A 21 -3.80 0.26 -11.77
CA VAL A 21 -2.87 0.99 -10.91
C VAL A 21 -3.08 0.60 -9.45
N SER A 22 -4.33 0.52 -8.98
CA SER A 22 -4.62 0.09 -7.61
C SER A 22 -4.10 -1.33 -7.34
N SER A 23 -4.30 -2.25 -8.29
CA SER A 23 -3.84 -3.64 -8.17
C SER A 23 -2.32 -3.73 -8.22
N SER A 24 -1.65 -2.96 -9.07
CA SER A 24 -0.18 -2.98 -9.15
C SER A 24 0.46 -2.44 -7.87
N LEU A 25 -0.06 -1.36 -7.29
CA LEU A 25 0.43 -0.82 -6.02
C LEU A 25 0.24 -1.80 -4.86
N PHE A 26 -0.87 -2.55 -4.84
CA PHE A 26 -1.06 -3.63 -3.88
C PHE A 26 -0.08 -4.79 -4.12
N TYR A 27 0.08 -5.20 -5.38
CA TYR A 27 0.94 -6.31 -5.77
C TYR A 27 2.42 -6.07 -5.43
N VAL A 28 2.89 -4.82 -5.44
CA VAL A 28 4.26 -4.45 -5.02
C VAL A 28 4.59 -4.95 -3.59
N TYR A 29 3.63 -4.94 -2.68
CA TYR A 29 3.85 -5.36 -1.29
C TYR A 29 3.37 -6.78 -0.97
N PHE A 30 2.37 -7.28 -1.70
CA PHE A 30 1.72 -8.56 -1.38
C PHE A 30 1.75 -9.60 -2.50
N GLY A 31 2.30 -9.25 -3.66
CA GLY A 31 2.50 -10.13 -4.81
C GLY A 31 3.61 -11.16 -4.61
N GLU A 32 4.02 -11.81 -5.69
CA GLU A 32 4.99 -12.92 -5.67
C GLU A 32 6.38 -12.49 -5.17
N TYR A 33 6.83 -11.29 -5.55
CA TYR A 33 8.13 -10.72 -5.17
C TYR A 33 7.94 -9.41 -4.39
N PRO A 34 7.54 -9.48 -3.10
CA PRO A 34 7.18 -8.29 -2.35
C PRO A 34 8.43 -7.48 -1.97
N VAL A 35 8.34 -6.15 -2.07
CA VAL A 35 9.42 -5.25 -1.65
C VAL A 35 9.67 -5.27 -0.13
N SER A 36 8.70 -5.76 0.64
CA SER A 36 8.84 -6.03 2.08
C SER A 36 8.30 -7.42 2.42
N PRO A 37 9.13 -8.48 2.31
CA PRO A 37 8.71 -9.84 2.65
C PRO A 37 8.27 -9.99 4.12
N SER A 38 8.85 -9.22 5.04
CA SER A 38 8.46 -9.20 6.46
C SER A 38 7.05 -8.65 6.65
N LEU A 39 6.67 -7.58 5.94
CA LEU A 39 5.31 -7.04 5.97
C LEU A 39 4.30 -8.07 5.45
N LYS A 40 4.58 -8.72 4.32
CA LYS A 40 3.71 -9.77 3.78
C LYS A 40 3.54 -10.92 4.76
N LYS A 41 4.62 -11.37 5.39
CA LYS A 41 4.57 -12.43 6.42
C LYS A 41 3.75 -12.00 7.64
N SER A 42 3.94 -10.78 8.13
CA SER A 42 3.24 -10.26 9.31
C SER A 42 1.73 -10.12 9.12
N VAL A 43 1.26 -9.92 7.88
CA VAL A 43 -0.18 -9.80 7.58
C VAL A 43 -0.83 -11.18 7.36
N ALA A 44 -0.04 -12.18 6.96
CA ALA A 44 -0.52 -13.54 6.72
C ALA A 44 -0.65 -14.41 7.99
N SER A 45 -0.12 -13.93 9.12
CA SER A 45 -0.20 -14.56 10.45
C SER A 45 -1.42 -14.12 11.23
#